data_AF-A0A2A2QU63-F1
#
_entry.id   AF-A0A2A2QU63-F1
#
_cell.length_a   1.000
_cell.length_b   1.000
_cell.length_c   1.000
_cell.angle_alpha   90.00
_cell.angle_beta   90.00
_cell.angle_gamma   90.00
#
_symmetry.space_group_name_H-M   'P 1'
#
loop_
_entity.id
_entity.type
_entity.pdbx_description
1 polymer ?
#
loop_
_entity_poly.entity_id
_entity_poly.type
_entity_poly.pdbx_seq_one_letter_code
_entity_poly.pdbx_strand_id
1 'polypeptide(L)'
;MGLALTTDLAPTIVELAGAPAMPGIDGRSLVPLFARTPADWRTSFLIEYTTDIVFPRTLKMGYDAVRTERYKYIRYRDLKDMNELYDLLEDPFELSNLIAAPTATAARQQMEKELDRILASARAPLP
;
A
#
# COMPACT_ATOMS: atom_id res chain seq x y z
N MET A 1 4.94 -14.72 2.35
CA MET A 1 4.13 -14.82 3.61
C MET A 1 3.04 -13.77 3.47
N GLY A 2 1.77 -14.04 3.75
CA GLY A 2 0.69 -13.10 3.41
C GLY A 2 0.87 -11.71 4.04
N LEU A 3 0.67 -10.63 3.27
CA LEU A 3 0.68 -9.26 3.78
C LEU A 3 -0.61 -8.98 4.57
N ALA A 4 -0.46 -8.48 5.80
CA ALA A 4 -1.56 -8.10 6.68
C ALA A 4 -1.51 -6.59 6.98
N LEU A 5 -2.69 -5.98 7.10
CA LEU A 5 -2.87 -4.54 7.30
C LEU A 5 -3.72 -4.28 8.55
N THR A 6 -3.59 -3.09 9.15
CA THR A 6 -4.46 -2.69 10.28
C THR A 6 -5.94 -2.70 9.90
N THR A 7 -6.27 -2.38 8.64
CA THR A 7 -7.65 -2.42 8.12
C THR A 7 -8.24 -3.83 8.07
N ASP A 8 -7.41 -4.88 8.14
CA ASP A 8 -7.85 -6.27 8.20
C ASP A 8 -8.41 -6.66 9.57
N LEU A 9 -8.12 -5.89 10.62
CA LEU A 9 -8.57 -6.21 11.98
C LEU A 9 -10.08 -6.19 12.10
N ALA A 10 -10.75 -5.17 11.55
CA ALA A 10 -12.20 -5.04 11.64
C ALA A 10 -12.96 -6.22 11.00
N PRO A 11 -12.71 -6.61 9.72
CA PRO A 11 -13.38 -7.77 9.14
C PRO A 11 -12.99 -9.09 9.82
N THR A 12 -11.78 -9.19 10.38
CA THR A 12 -11.36 -10.37 11.16
C THR A 12 -12.19 -10.52 12.44
N ILE A 13 -12.35 -9.44 13.21
CA ILE A 13 -13.15 -9.44 14.45
C ILE A 13 -14.61 -9.77 14.15
N VAL A 14 -15.18 -9.17 13.10
CA VAL A 14 -16.57 -9.44 12.67
C VAL A 14 -16.78 -10.91 12.31
N GLU A 15 -15.88 -11.52 11.53
CA GLU A 15 -15.97 -12.94 11.18
C GLU A 15 -15.85 -13.85 12.41
N LEU A 16 -14.88 -13.58 13.29
CA LEU A 16 -14.70 -14.35 14.53
C LEU A 16 -15.89 -14.24 15.48
N ALA A 17 -16.60 -13.11 15.48
CA ALA A 17 -17.81 -12.92 16.27
C ALA A 17 -19.06 -13.59 15.66
N GLY A 18 -18.95 -14.15 14.44
CA GLY A 18 -20.10 -14.70 13.71
C GLY A 18 -21.10 -13.64 13.24
N ALA A 19 -20.68 -12.38 13.13
CA ALA A 19 -21.52 -11.29 12.69
C ALA A 19 -21.55 -11.17 11.15
N PRO A 20 -22.56 -10.50 10.56
CA PRO A 20 -22.62 -10.29 9.11
C PRO A 20 -21.40 -9.52 8.57
N ALA A 21 -20.97 -9.87 7.35
CA ALA A 21 -19.87 -9.20 6.69
C ALA A 21 -20.14 -7.70 6.49
N MET A 22 -19.07 -6.89 6.51
CA MET A 22 -19.15 -5.45 6.27
C MET A 22 -18.96 -5.14 4.78
N PRO A 23 -20.03 -4.76 4.04
CA PRO A 23 -19.88 -4.38 2.63
C PRO A 23 -19.08 -3.08 2.52
N GLY A 24 -18.25 -2.98 1.47
CA GLY A 24 -17.52 -1.74 1.16
C GLY A 24 -16.33 -1.43 2.06
N ILE A 25 -15.84 -2.39 2.86
CA ILE A 25 -14.59 -2.22 3.63
C ILE A 25 -13.36 -2.62 2.79
N ASP A 26 -12.26 -1.90 2.97
CA ASP A 26 -11.00 -2.14 2.23
C ASP A 26 -10.22 -3.37 2.73
N GLY A 27 -10.43 -3.75 3.99
CA GLY A 27 -9.74 -4.88 4.63
C GLY A 27 -10.28 -6.24 4.18
N ARG A 28 -9.49 -7.29 4.43
CA ARG A 28 -9.91 -8.70 4.29
C ARG A 28 -9.65 -9.42 5.61
N SER A 29 -10.58 -10.25 6.04
CA SER A 29 -10.40 -11.05 7.26
C SER A 29 -9.14 -11.92 7.17
N LEU A 30 -8.40 -11.98 8.27
CA LEU A 30 -7.18 -12.78 8.42
C LEU A 30 -7.48 -14.24 8.81
N VAL A 31 -8.73 -14.58 9.15
CA VAL A 31 -9.11 -15.94 9.57
C VAL A 31 -8.62 -17.04 8.62
N PRO A 32 -8.73 -16.89 7.27
CA PRO A 32 -8.21 -17.90 6.35
C PRO A 32 -6.71 -18.17 6.51
N LEU A 33 -5.92 -17.14 6.88
CA LEU A 33 -4.47 -17.26 7.04
C LEU A 33 -4.06 -18.16 8.21
N PHE A 34 -4.95 -18.42 9.19
CA PHE A 34 -4.65 -19.33 10.30
C PHE A 34 -4.49 -20.78 9.84
N ALA A 35 -5.07 -21.13 8.68
CA ALA A 35 -4.93 -22.46 8.08
C ALA A 35 -3.94 -22.44 6.91
N ARG A 36 -4.12 -21.53 5.94
CA ARG A 36 -3.26 -21.40 4.75
C ARG A 36 -3.40 -20.02 4.13
N THR A 37 -2.38 -19.56 3.42
CA THR A 37 -2.51 -18.37 2.59
C THR A 37 -3.38 -18.67 1.36
N PRO A 38 -4.52 -17.96 1.16
CA PRO A 38 -5.30 -18.08 -0.07
C PRO A 38 -4.48 -17.74 -1.32
N ALA A 39 -4.79 -18.38 -2.46
CA ALA A 39 -4.06 -18.15 -3.71
C ALA A 39 -4.24 -16.71 -4.25
N ASP A 40 -5.36 -16.08 -3.93
CA ASP A 40 -5.73 -14.72 -4.30
C ASP A 40 -5.47 -13.69 -3.18
N TRP A 41 -4.68 -14.08 -2.17
CA TRP A 41 -4.27 -13.16 -1.12
C TRP A 41 -3.49 -11.99 -1.72
N ARG A 42 -3.64 -10.81 -1.13
CA ARG A 42 -3.02 -9.60 -1.66
C ARG A 42 -1.49 -9.74 -1.71
N THR A 43 -0.90 -9.22 -2.78
CA THR A 43 0.56 -9.15 -2.99
C THR A 43 1.09 -7.72 -2.90
N SER A 44 0.18 -6.76 -2.75
CA SER A 44 0.44 -5.33 -2.67
C SER A 44 -0.60 -4.63 -1.79
N PHE A 45 -0.28 -3.44 -1.30
CA PHE A 45 -1.23 -2.60 -0.58
C PHE A 45 -0.91 -1.11 -0.71
N LEU A 46 -1.94 -0.29 -0.51
CA LEU A 46 -1.88 1.16 -0.54
C LEU A 46 -1.47 1.73 0.82
N ILE A 47 -0.66 2.78 0.79
CA ILE A 47 -0.37 3.66 1.92
C ILE A 47 -0.65 5.07 1.44
N GLU A 48 -1.48 5.80 2.17
CA GLU A 48 -1.77 7.21 1.88
C GLU A 48 -1.39 8.07 3.07
N TYR A 49 -0.80 9.21 2.78
CA TYR A 49 -0.62 10.29 3.74
C TYR A 49 -1.15 11.58 3.13
N THR A 50 -2.04 12.25 3.85
CA THR A 50 -2.56 13.55 3.44
C THR A 50 -1.76 14.63 4.15
N THR A 51 -1.49 15.74 3.45
CA THR A 51 -0.80 16.89 4.03
C THR A 51 -1.50 17.35 5.30
N ASP A 52 -0.70 17.68 6.31
CA ASP A 52 -1.21 18.26 7.54
C ASP A 52 -1.13 19.79 7.46
N ILE A 53 -2.22 20.48 7.79
CA ILE A 53 -2.33 21.94 7.76
C ILE A 53 -1.95 22.60 9.10
N VAL A 54 -1.93 21.82 10.19
CA VAL A 54 -1.58 22.27 11.54
C VAL A 54 -0.08 22.25 11.77
N PHE A 55 0.65 21.36 11.09
CA PHE A 55 2.11 21.28 11.14
C PHE A 55 2.74 21.83 9.86
N PRO A 56 3.22 23.10 9.86
CA PRO A 56 3.72 23.74 8.64
C PRO A 56 4.87 23.01 7.95
N ARG A 57 5.65 22.23 8.73
CA ARG A 57 6.79 21.44 8.23
C ARG A 57 6.37 20.26 7.35
N THR A 58 5.13 19.80 7.44
CA THR A 58 4.59 18.70 6.62
C THR A 58 3.61 19.17 5.55
N LEU A 59 3.49 20.48 5.36
CA LEU A 59 2.72 21.04 4.26
C LEU A 59 3.26 20.52 2.94
N LYS A 60 2.35 20.09 2.05
CA LYS A 60 2.64 19.55 0.72
C LYS A 60 3.38 18.19 0.71
N MET A 61 3.54 17.57 1.87
CA MET A 61 4.16 16.24 1.96
C MET A 61 3.16 15.08 1.74
N GLY A 62 1.96 15.36 1.22
CA GLY A 62 0.98 14.31 0.92
C GLY A 62 1.47 13.38 -0.18
N TYR A 63 1.27 12.07 -0.01
CA TYR A 63 1.70 11.05 -0.96
C TYR A 63 0.75 9.86 -1.04
N ASP A 64 0.81 9.19 -2.19
CA ASP A 64 0.23 7.87 -2.42
C ASP A 64 1.40 6.89 -2.62
N ALA A 65 1.40 5.78 -1.91
CA ALA A 65 2.46 4.80 -1.98
C ALA A 65 1.90 3.38 -2.11
N VAL A 66 2.63 2.54 -2.84
CA VAL A 66 2.33 1.11 -2.94
C VAL A 66 3.51 0.31 -2.45
N ARG A 67 3.22 -0.72 -1.65
CA ARG A 67 4.20 -1.67 -1.16
C ARG A 67 3.83 -3.08 -1.58
N THR A 68 4.81 -3.81 -2.09
CA THR A 68 4.78 -5.26 -2.34
C THR A 68 5.71 -5.97 -1.35
N GLU A 69 5.88 -7.29 -1.47
CA GLU A 69 6.91 -8.01 -0.70
C GLU A 69 8.33 -7.49 -1.00
N ARG A 70 8.62 -7.08 -2.24
CA ARG A 70 9.97 -6.68 -2.66
C ARG A 70 10.17 -5.18 -2.77
N TYR A 71 9.19 -4.42 -3.25
CA TYR A 71 9.39 -3.01 -3.55
C TYR A 71 8.43 -2.13 -2.77
N LYS A 72 8.87 -0.91 -2.45
CA LYS A 72 8.01 0.19 -2.03
C LYS A 72 8.23 1.37 -2.96
N TYR A 73 7.13 1.94 -3.46
CA TYR A 73 7.15 3.12 -4.30
C TYR A 73 6.27 4.20 -3.68
N ILE A 74 6.78 5.43 -3.64
CA ILE A 74 6.12 6.59 -3.06
C ILE A 74 5.99 7.67 -4.14
N ARG A 75 4.76 8.14 -4.36
CA ARG A 75 4.43 9.23 -5.27
C ARG A 75 3.89 10.42 -4.48
N TYR A 76 4.68 11.49 -4.38
CA TYR A 76 4.22 12.72 -3.76
C TYR A 76 3.22 13.44 -4.66
N ARG A 77 2.17 13.99 -4.06
CA ARG A 77 1.09 14.67 -4.79
C ARG A 77 1.52 16.06 -5.25
N ASP A 78 2.21 16.80 -4.37
CA ASP A 78 2.66 18.18 -4.63
C ASP A 78 4.15 18.27 -4.98
N LEU A 79 5.00 17.38 -4.45
CA LEU A 79 6.46 17.41 -4.58
C LEU A 79 6.95 16.37 -5.61
N LYS A 80 6.60 16.57 -6.89
CA LYS A 80 6.77 15.55 -7.94
C LYS A 80 8.21 15.04 -8.12
N ASP A 81 9.21 15.88 -7.88
CA ASP A 81 10.63 15.51 -8.01
C ASP A 81 11.17 14.74 -6.79
N MET A 82 10.32 14.49 -5.78
CA MET A 82 10.68 13.77 -4.55
C MET A 82 10.15 12.33 -4.51
N ASN A 83 9.63 11.79 -5.61
CA ASN A 83 9.19 10.40 -5.64
C ASN A 83 10.32 9.43 -5.22
N GLU A 84 9.94 8.29 -4.64
CA GLU A 84 10.90 7.36 -4.04
C GLU A 84 10.62 5.93 -4.48
N LEU A 85 11.68 5.13 -4.61
CA LEU A 85 11.60 3.70 -4.89
C LEU A 85 12.66 2.96 -4.08
N TYR A 86 12.24 1.94 -3.33
CA TYR A 86 13.13 1.11 -2.51
C TYR A 86 12.95 -0.37 -2.85
N ASP A 87 14.05 -1.11 -2.97
CA ASP A 87 14.07 -2.58 -3.01
C ASP A 87 14.24 -3.09 -1.59
N LEU A 88 13.14 -3.51 -0.95
CA LEU A 88 13.08 -3.98 0.43
C LEU A 88 13.78 -5.32 0.66
N LEU A 89 14.13 -6.06 -0.41
CA LEU A 89 14.90 -7.28 -0.30
C LEU A 89 16.40 -6.97 -0.11
N GLU A 90 16.91 -6.02 -0.90
CA GLU A 90 18.33 -5.61 -0.88
C GLU A 90 18.60 -4.49 0.14
N ASP A 91 17.61 -3.63 0.39
CA ASP A 91 17.65 -2.47 1.28
C ASP A 91 16.41 -2.46 2.21
N PRO A 92 16.36 -3.37 3.19
CA PRO A 92 15.22 -3.49 4.12
C PRO A 92 15.03 -2.26 5.03
N PHE A 93 16.02 -1.36 5.07
CA PHE A 93 16.00 -0.15 5.87
C PHE A 93 15.69 1.12 5.05
N GLU A 94 15.45 0.99 3.75
CA GLU A 94 15.02 2.08 2.86
C GLU A 94 16.01 3.25 2.85
N LEU A 95 17.32 2.96 2.85
CA LEU A 95 18.38 3.96 2.91
C LEU A 95 18.81 4.45 1.51
N SER A 96 18.51 3.70 0.46
CA SER A 96 18.95 3.95 -0.91
C SER A 96 17.76 4.14 -1.86
N ASN A 97 17.42 5.40 -2.15
CA ASN A 97 16.36 5.71 -3.11
C ASN A 97 16.82 5.40 -4.55
N LEU A 98 16.15 4.45 -5.20
CA LEU A 98 16.42 3.96 -6.55
C LEU A 98 15.65 4.72 -7.65
N ILE A 99 14.88 5.77 -7.33
CA ILE A 99 13.99 6.44 -8.28
C ILE A 99 14.70 6.89 -9.58
N ALA A 100 15.95 7.33 -9.47
CA ALA A 100 16.79 7.80 -10.57
C ALA A 100 17.76 6.75 -11.12
N ALA A 101 17.81 5.55 -10.51
CA ALA A 101 18.74 4.51 -10.90
C ALA A 101 18.30 3.88 -12.24
N PRO A 102 19.14 3.90 -13.30
CA PRO A 102 18.77 3.31 -14.59
C PRO A 102 18.42 1.83 -14.50
N THR A 103 19.07 1.10 -13.59
CA THR A 103 18.85 -0.32 -13.32
C THR A 103 17.46 -0.62 -12.74
N ALA A 104 16.82 0.36 -12.10
CA ALA A 104 15.51 0.21 -11.48
C ALA A 104 14.34 0.60 -12.39
N THR A 105 14.58 0.96 -13.66
CA THR A 105 13.55 1.45 -14.59
C THR A 105 12.35 0.51 -14.72
N ALA A 106 12.60 -0.80 -14.86
CA ALA A 106 11.53 -1.80 -14.98
C ALA A 106 10.71 -1.92 -13.69
N ALA A 107 11.38 -1.97 -12.53
CA ALA A 107 10.71 -2.00 -11.23
C ALA A 107 9.88 -0.73 -10.98
N ARG A 108 10.42 0.44 -11.32
CA ARG A 108 9.70 1.72 -11.23
C ARG A 108 8.41 1.70 -12.05
N GLN A 109 8.48 1.31 -13.32
CA GLN A 109 7.30 1.25 -14.20
C GLN A 109 6.27 0.23 -13.71
N GLN A 110 6.71 -0.91 -13.17
CA GLN A 110 5.83 -1.90 -12.58
C GLN A 110 5.08 -1.32 -11.37
N MET A 111 5.81 -0.67 -10.47
CA MET A 111 5.23 -0.10 -9.25
C MET A 111 4.35 1.11 -9.53
N GLU A 112 4.67 1.93 -10.53
CA GLU A 112 3.81 3.02 -11.00
C GLU A 112 2.45 2.50 -11.49
N LYS A 113 2.46 1.46 -12.33
CA LYS A 113 1.23 0.80 -12.82
C LYS A 113 0.42 0.18 -11.69
N GLU A 114 1.11 -0.45 -10.74
CA GLU A 114 0.44 -1.08 -9.60
C GLU A 114 -0.21 -0.05 -8.68
N LEU A 115 0.45 1.10 -8.44
CA LEU A 115 -0.14 2.20 -7.69
C LEU A 115 -1.41 2.70 -8.39
N ASP A 116 -1.36 2.93 -9.71
CA ASP A 116 -2.51 3.41 -10.48
C ASP A 116 -3.69 2.42 -10.41
N ARG A 117 -3.40 1.11 -10.51
CA ARG A 117 -4.40 0.04 -10.38
C ARG A 117 -5.07 0.05 -9.01
N ILE A 118 -4.30 0.16 -7.93
CA ILE A 118 -4.87 0.14 -6.57
C ILE A 118 -5.66 1.42 -6.29
N LEU A 119 -5.15 2.59 -6.71
CA LEU A 119 -5.86 3.86 -6.56
C LEU A 119 -7.21 3.85 -7.28
N ALA A 120 -7.27 3.29 -8.49
CA ALA A 120 -8.53 3.13 -9.23
C ALA A 120 -9.55 2.27 -8.47
N SER A 121 -9.09 1.24 -7.76
CA SER A 121 -9.94 0.39 -6.92
C SER A 121 -10.37 1.07 -5.62
N ALA A 122 -9.44 1.72 -4.91
CA ALA A 122 -9.67 2.29 -3.58
C ALA A 122 -10.52 3.56 -3.62
N ARG A 123 -10.49 4.30 -4.75
CA ARG A 123 -11.25 5.54 -4.93
C ARG A 123 -12.52 5.33 -5.77
N ALA A 124 -12.90 4.09 -6.05
CA ALA A 124 -14.16 3.80 -6.71
C ALA A 124 -15.33 4.20 -5.79
N PRO A 125 -16.43 4.75 -6.32
CA PRO A 125 -17.63 5.02 -5.52
C PRO A 125 -18.10 3.74 -4.82
N LEU A 126 -18.49 3.86 -3.55
CA LEU A 126 -19.16 2.76 -2.86
C LEU A 126 -20.47 2.42 -3.60
N PRO A 127 -20.79 1.13 -3.79
CA PRO A 127 -22.04 0.70 -4.40
C PRO A 127 -23.27 1.08 -3.56
#